data_AF-A0A8J6EEM8-F1
#
_entry.id   AF-A0A8J6EEM8-F1
#
_cell.length_a   1.000
_cell.length_b   1.000
_cell.length_c   1.000
_cell.angle_alpha   90.00
_cell.angle_beta   90.00
_cell.angle_gamma   90.00
#
_symmetry.space_group_name_H-M   'P 1'
#
loop_
_entity.id
_entity.type
_entity.pdbx_description
1 polymer ?
#
loop_
_entity_poly.entity_id
_entity_poly.type
_entity_poly.pdbx_seq_one_letter_code
_entity_poly.pdbx_strand_id
1 'polypeptide(L)'
;MTVLRNLPDLQKLDNQAVTAEEVSCAMTEGEEIAAPPAELLSAENGSPRPTTGHTCGEVTTESENDLLNFSMEETNKIREQLGMKPLPRDKFSPFLSPVEPYGNRKKKNNVLNAILLLLKDLDAEGLEVVQRTAENRIHQLQRKEIQQDR
;
A
#
# COMPACT_ATOMS: atom_id res chain seq x y z
N MET A 1 16.40 19.51 -21.23
CA MET A 1 16.20 20.90 -20.76
C MET A 1 15.20 21.06 -19.63
N THR A 2 14.17 20.21 -19.53
CA THR A 2 13.16 20.25 -18.45
C THR A 2 13.74 20.34 -17.03
N VAL A 3 14.74 19.53 -16.67
CA VAL A 3 15.33 19.57 -15.31
C VAL A 3 15.95 20.93 -14.97
N LEU A 4 16.71 21.53 -15.90
CA LEU A 4 17.35 22.84 -15.69
C LEU A 4 16.34 23.99 -15.58
N ARG A 5 15.20 23.90 -16.28
CA ARG A 5 14.10 24.86 -16.14
C ARG A 5 13.50 24.84 -14.73
N ASN A 6 13.35 23.65 -14.16
CA ASN A 6 12.73 23.48 -12.84
C ASN A 6 13.73 23.68 -11.69
N LEU A 7 15.04 23.76 -11.99
CA LEU A 7 16.13 23.98 -11.03
C LEU A 7 17.12 25.04 -11.59
N PRO A 8 16.75 26.34 -11.61
CA PRO A 8 17.57 27.39 -12.22
C PRO A 8 18.92 27.61 -11.50
N ASP A 9 19.00 27.24 -10.22
CA ASP A 9 20.23 27.33 -9.42
C ASP A 9 21.11 26.06 -9.51
N LEU A 10 20.79 25.13 -10.40
CA LEU A 10 21.51 23.86 -10.53
C LEU A 10 22.89 24.08 -11.17
N GLN A 11 23.94 23.98 -10.37
CA GLN A 11 25.33 24.19 -10.84
C GLN A 11 25.93 22.96 -11.54
N LYS A 12 25.39 21.76 -11.31
CA LYS A 12 26.00 20.50 -11.74
C LYS A 12 24.96 19.39 -11.93
N LEU A 13 25.07 18.63 -13.01
CA LEU A 13 24.25 17.45 -13.32
C LEU A 13 25.19 16.32 -13.83
N ASP A 14 25.05 15.10 -13.32
CA ASP A 14 25.85 13.93 -13.76
C ASP A 14 27.39 14.13 -13.83
N ASN A 15 27.93 14.87 -12.87
CA ASN A 15 29.34 15.23 -12.85
C ASN A 15 29.80 16.28 -13.87
N GLN A 16 28.88 16.86 -14.63
CA GLN A 16 29.09 17.95 -15.56
C GLN A 16 28.59 19.27 -14.97
N ALA A 17 29.39 20.33 -15.09
CA ALA A 17 28.96 21.68 -14.70
C ALA A 17 27.95 22.22 -15.71
N VAL A 18 26.88 22.84 -15.22
CA VAL A 18 25.83 23.43 -16.06
C VAL A 18 26.28 24.83 -16.50
N THR A 19 26.19 25.12 -17.79
CA THR A 19 26.54 26.43 -18.35
C THR A 19 25.35 27.40 -18.35
N ALA A 20 25.62 28.71 -18.36
CA ALA A 20 24.57 29.72 -18.36
C ALA A 20 23.72 29.67 -19.64
N GLU A 21 24.31 29.24 -20.75
CA GLU A 21 23.66 29.03 -22.03
C GLU A 21 22.65 27.88 -21.95
N GLU A 22 23.02 26.77 -21.31
CA GLU A 22 22.11 25.64 -21.09
C GLU A 22 20.94 26.02 -20.18
N VAL A 23 21.17 26.82 -19.13
CA VAL A 23 20.08 27.33 -18.28
C VAL A 23 19.16 28.23 -19.10
N SER A 24 19.71 29.11 -19.93
CA SER A 24 18.93 30.04 -20.75
C SER A 24 18.07 29.31 -21.80
N CYS A 25 18.64 28.34 -22.50
CA CYS A 25 17.88 27.48 -23.42
C CYS A 25 16.80 26.67 -22.69
N ALA A 26 17.05 26.26 -21.45
CA ALA A 26 16.07 25.53 -20.67
C ALA A 26 14.88 26.40 -20.24
N MET A 27 15.09 27.68 -19.97
CA MET A 27 14.00 28.61 -19.67
C MET A 27 13.06 28.82 -20.86
N THR A 28 13.58 28.77 -22.10
CA THR A 28 12.79 28.96 -23.32
C THR A 28 12.20 27.67 -23.88
N GLU A 29 12.95 26.56 -23.83
CA GLU A 29 12.57 25.29 -24.48
C GLU A 29 12.18 24.17 -23.51
N GLY A 30 12.49 24.31 -22.22
CA GLY A 30 12.21 23.27 -21.22
C GLY A 30 10.72 23.18 -20.89
N GLU A 31 10.23 21.98 -20.59
CA GLU A 31 8.86 21.75 -20.13
C GLU A 31 8.73 22.03 -18.62
N GLU A 32 7.55 22.50 -18.19
CA GLU A 32 7.25 22.73 -16.77
C GLU A 32 6.77 21.44 -16.15
N ILE A 33 7.38 21.03 -15.03
CA ILE A 33 6.85 19.90 -14.28
C ILE A 33 5.80 20.46 -13.32
N ALA A 34 4.54 20.43 -13.75
CA ALA A 34 3.43 20.74 -12.86
C ALA A 34 3.37 19.71 -11.72
N ALA A 35 3.13 20.18 -10.50
CA ALA A 35 2.77 19.29 -9.41
C ALA A 35 1.49 18.51 -9.80
N PRO A 36 1.37 17.23 -9.41
CA PRO A 36 0.17 16.45 -9.71
C PRO A 36 -1.08 17.19 -9.20
N PRO A 37 -2.19 17.17 -9.98
CA PRO A 37 -3.38 17.97 -9.67
C PRO A 37 -3.92 17.63 -8.29
N ALA A 38 -4.06 18.67 -7.46
CA ALA A 38 -4.58 18.57 -6.10
C ALA A 38 -6.08 18.20 -6.04
N GLU A 39 -6.77 18.11 -7.18
CA GLU A 39 -8.21 17.83 -7.25
C GLU A 39 -8.60 16.40 -6.81
N LEU A 40 -7.63 15.49 -6.63
CA LEU A 40 -7.89 14.19 -6.00
C LEU A 40 -7.81 14.21 -4.46
N LEU A 41 -7.56 15.38 -3.84
CA LEU A 41 -7.42 15.53 -2.38
C LEU A 41 -8.52 16.42 -1.75
N SER A 42 -9.53 16.84 -2.52
CA SER A 42 -10.65 17.66 -2.04
C SER A 42 -11.99 16.95 -2.17
N ALA A 43 -12.08 15.77 -1.59
CA ALA A 43 -13.33 15.26 -1.01
C ALA A 43 -12.95 14.45 0.23
N GLU A 44 -13.31 15.02 1.38
CA GLU A 44 -13.19 14.46 2.72
C GLU A 44 -11.84 14.61 3.44
N ASN A 45 -11.92 15.27 4.59
CA ASN A 45 -10.85 15.66 5.49
C ASN A 45 -9.97 14.46 5.95
N GLY A 46 -8.65 14.60 5.80
CA GLY A 46 -7.67 14.05 6.76
C GLY A 46 -6.51 13.18 6.25
N SER A 47 -5.38 13.82 5.89
CA SER A 47 -3.98 13.30 5.95
C SER A 47 -3.54 12.11 5.04
N PRO A 48 -2.24 12.04 4.65
CA PRO A 48 -1.85 11.76 3.27
C PRO A 48 -1.54 10.28 2.95
N ARG A 49 -1.90 9.89 1.72
CA ARG A 49 -1.68 8.57 1.11
C ARG A 49 -0.36 8.55 0.30
N PRO A 50 0.44 7.46 0.36
CA PRO A 50 1.60 7.28 -0.50
C PRO A 50 1.16 6.76 -1.88
N THR A 51 1.66 7.36 -2.96
CA THR A 51 1.47 6.91 -4.34
C THR A 51 2.81 6.44 -4.91
N THR A 52 2.97 5.14 -5.06
CA THR A 52 4.00 4.53 -5.91
C THR A 52 3.30 3.68 -6.96
N GLY A 53 3.16 4.22 -8.17
CA GLY A 53 2.77 3.49 -9.36
C GLY A 53 3.97 3.40 -10.31
N HIS A 54 4.76 2.33 -10.20
CA HIS A 54 5.75 1.96 -11.21
C HIS A 54 5.10 0.94 -12.14
N THR A 55 4.77 1.34 -13.37
CA THR A 55 4.53 0.41 -14.47
C THR A 55 5.85 0.22 -15.21
N CYS A 56 6.44 -0.97 -15.12
CA CYS A 56 7.62 -1.35 -15.89
C CYS A 56 7.50 -2.81 -16.32
N GLY A 57 7.57 -3.02 -17.64
CA GLY A 57 8.22 -4.17 -18.26
C GLY A 57 7.63 -5.56 -17.99
N GLU A 58 6.82 -6.02 -18.92
CA GLU A 58 6.58 -7.44 -19.18
C GLU A 58 7.93 -8.16 -19.42
N VAL A 59 8.31 -9.03 -18.48
CA VAL A 59 9.20 -10.18 -18.72
C VAL A 59 8.45 -11.40 -18.20
N THR A 60 8.04 -12.21 -19.17
CA THR A 60 7.46 -13.53 -19.02
C THR A 60 8.53 -14.53 -18.60
N THR A 61 8.43 -15.07 -17.38
CA THR A 61 8.67 -16.48 -17.05
C THR A 61 7.94 -16.80 -15.74
N GLU A 62 6.73 -17.36 -15.89
CA GLU A 62 6.16 -18.45 -15.07
C GLU A 62 6.70 -18.70 -13.64
N SER A 63 6.16 -17.98 -12.65
CA SER A 63 5.90 -18.54 -11.31
C SER A 63 4.86 -17.68 -10.60
N GLU A 64 3.60 -18.07 -10.75
CA GLU A 64 2.40 -17.45 -10.18
C GLU A 64 2.26 -17.58 -8.65
N ASN A 65 3.36 -17.75 -7.92
CA ASN A 65 3.32 -17.67 -6.47
C ASN A 65 3.22 -16.20 -6.08
N ASP A 66 2.00 -15.77 -5.71
CA ASP A 66 1.66 -14.59 -4.91
C ASP A 66 2.81 -13.58 -4.81
N LEU A 67 2.83 -12.59 -5.73
CA LEU A 67 3.91 -11.61 -5.93
C LEU A 67 4.36 -10.89 -4.64
N LEU A 68 3.62 -11.01 -3.54
CA LEU A 68 3.88 -10.37 -2.26
C LEU A 68 4.06 -11.35 -1.08
N ASN A 69 4.04 -12.66 -1.30
CA ASN A 69 4.17 -13.67 -0.24
C ASN A 69 5.54 -14.35 -0.22
N PHE A 70 6.60 -13.54 -0.26
CA PHE A 70 7.93 -14.02 0.09
C PHE A 70 8.11 -13.87 1.60
N SER A 71 8.24 -15.01 2.30
CA SER A 71 8.56 -14.97 3.73
C SER A 71 9.97 -14.41 3.95
N MET A 72 10.22 -13.85 5.14
CA MET A 72 11.56 -13.39 5.53
C MET A 72 12.59 -14.54 5.44
N GLU A 73 12.16 -15.78 5.69
CA GLU A 73 12.93 -17.01 5.56
C GLU A 73 13.36 -17.28 4.11
N GLU A 74 12.46 -17.06 3.16
CA GLU A 74 12.73 -17.26 1.73
C GLU A 74 13.70 -16.22 1.21
N THR A 75 13.51 -14.96 1.62
CA THR A 75 14.44 -13.86 1.32
C THR A 75 15.83 -14.13 1.88
N ASN A 76 15.92 -14.66 3.11
CA ASN A 76 17.22 -15.02 3.72
C ASN A 76 17.90 -16.18 3.01
N LYS A 77 17.14 -17.18 2.55
CA LYS A 77 17.68 -18.30 1.78
C LYS A 77 18.34 -17.84 0.47
N ILE A 78 17.71 -16.90 -0.25
CA ILE A 78 18.29 -16.31 -1.46
C ILE A 78 19.57 -15.51 -1.14
N ARG A 79 19.57 -14.75 -0.03
CA ARG A 79 20.75 -14.00 0.41
C ARG A 79 21.94 -14.91 0.70
N GLU A 80 21.72 -16.02 1.39
CA GLU A 80 22.78 -16.98 1.70
C GLU A 80 23.33 -17.64 0.42
N GLN A 81 22.46 -17.99 -0.54
CA GLN A 81 22.88 -18.53 -1.85
C GLN A 81 23.75 -17.54 -2.64
N LEU A 82 23.51 -16.24 -2.47
CA LEU A 82 24.30 -15.17 -3.07
C LEU A 82 25.53 -14.77 -2.23
N GLY A 83 25.86 -15.52 -1.16
CA GLY A 83 27.00 -15.23 -0.27
C GLY A 83 26.81 -13.99 0.61
N MET A 84 25.59 -13.47 0.72
CA MET A 84 25.24 -12.33 1.56
C MET A 84 24.83 -12.80 2.97
N LYS A 85 25.14 -11.97 3.98
CA LYS A 85 24.72 -12.26 5.35
C LYS A 85 23.19 -12.22 5.47
N PRO A 86 22.56 -13.17 6.19
CA PRO A 86 21.13 -13.15 6.42
C PRO A 86 20.70 -11.89 7.18
N LEU A 87 19.50 -11.40 6.88
CA LEU A 87 18.86 -10.31 7.59
C LEU A 87 18.48 -10.80 9.01
N PRO A 88 18.97 -10.15 10.07
CA PRO A 88 18.53 -10.46 11.43
C PRO A 88 17.06 -10.08 11.61
N ARG A 89 16.25 -11.03 12.08
CA ARG A 89 14.81 -10.84 12.35
C ARG A 89 14.52 -9.65 13.28
N ASP A 90 15.48 -9.27 14.12
CA ASP A 90 15.32 -8.22 15.12
C ASP A 90 15.51 -6.79 14.58
N LYS A 91 16.08 -6.61 13.37
CA LYS A 91 16.37 -5.27 12.81
C LYS A 91 15.39 -4.81 11.74
N PHE A 92 14.51 -5.71 11.30
CA PHE A 92 13.45 -5.44 10.34
C PHE A 92 12.12 -5.65 11.06
N SER A 93 11.86 -4.76 12.02
CA SER A 93 10.51 -4.46 12.45
C SER A 93 10.07 -3.25 11.61
N PRO A 94 9.49 -3.44 10.42
CA PRO A 94 8.77 -2.34 9.82
C PRO A 94 7.56 -2.14 10.73
N PHE A 95 7.47 -0.95 11.32
CA PHE A 95 6.38 -0.48 12.17
C PHE A 95 6.43 -0.96 13.63
N LEU A 96 6.76 0.00 14.49
CA LEU A 96 6.44 0.02 15.91
C LEU A 96 5.00 -0.49 16.17
N SER A 97 4.86 -1.76 16.53
CA SER A 97 3.78 -2.25 17.38
C SER A 97 4.35 -3.43 18.16
N PRO A 98 4.27 -3.44 19.49
CA PRO A 98 4.66 -4.61 20.28
C PRO A 98 3.95 -5.85 19.72
N VAL A 99 4.74 -6.77 19.19
CA VAL A 99 4.34 -8.17 19.02
C VAL A 99 4.30 -8.74 20.43
N GLU A 100 3.23 -8.40 21.14
CA GLU A 100 2.78 -9.19 22.26
C GLU A 100 2.22 -10.52 21.70
N PRO A 101 2.42 -11.65 22.41
CA PRO A 101 2.00 -12.98 21.96
C PRO A 101 0.47 -13.19 21.97
N TYR A 102 -0.33 -12.13 21.82
CA TYR A 102 -1.80 -12.15 21.86
C TYR A 102 -2.42 -11.95 20.47
N GLY A 103 -2.07 -12.81 19.50
CA GLY A 103 -2.61 -12.79 18.12
C GLY A 103 -4.13 -12.95 18.01
N ASN A 104 -4.84 -13.19 19.12
CA ASN A 104 -6.30 -13.28 19.18
C ASN A 104 -6.98 -12.01 19.73
N ARG A 105 -6.28 -11.21 20.57
CA ARG A 105 -6.88 -10.00 21.19
C ARG A 105 -6.97 -8.84 20.20
N LYS A 106 -5.94 -8.63 19.38
CA LYS A 106 -5.97 -7.59 18.33
C LYS A 106 -7.07 -7.82 17.29
N LYS A 107 -7.35 -9.08 16.92
CA LYS A 107 -8.47 -9.44 16.01
C LYS A 107 -9.83 -9.08 16.62
N LYS A 108 -10.05 -9.39 17.89
CA LYS A 108 -11.28 -8.99 18.60
C LYS A 108 -11.44 -7.47 18.67
N ASN A 109 -10.34 -6.75 18.88
CA ASN A 109 -10.35 -5.28 18.85
C ASN A 109 -10.65 -4.74 17.44
N ASN A 110 -10.11 -5.35 16.39
CA ASN A 110 -10.38 -4.94 15.01
C ASN A 110 -11.85 -5.18 14.64
N VAL A 111 -12.41 -6.33 15.02
CA VAL A 111 -13.82 -6.65 14.79
C VAL A 111 -14.73 -5.70 15.57
N LEU A 112 -14.44 -5.47 16.85
CA LEU A 112 -15.19 -4.52 17.67
C LEU A 112 -15.13 -3.10 17.08
N ASN A 113 -13.94 -2.64 16.67
CA ASN A 113 -13.79 -1.33 16.05
C ASN A 113 -14.58 -1.22 14.74
N ALA A 114 -14.55 -2.26 13.89
CA ALA A 114 -15.35 -2.29 12.68
C ALA A 114 -16.86 -2.23 12.99
N ILE A 115 -17.32 -2.98 13.99
CA ILE A 115 -18.73 -2.94 14.44
C ILE A 115 -19.10 -1.54 14.95
N LEU A 116 -18.24 -0.91 15.76
CA LEU A 116 -18.48 0.43 16.29
C LEU A 116 -18.50 1.51 15.20
N LEU A 117 -17.68 1.37 14.14
CA LEU A 117 -17.71 2.27 12.98
C LEU A 117 -19.00 2.08 12.17
N LEU A 118 -19.36 0.83 11.88
CA LEU A 118 -20.62 0.52 11.18
C LEU A 118 -21.84 1.06 11.93
N LEU A 119 -21.87 0.95 13.27
CA LEU A 119 -22.97 1.50 14.08
C LEU A 119 -23.02 3.04 14.08
N LYS A 120 -21.90 3.71 13.81
CA LYS A 120 -21.88 5.17 13.68
C LYS A 120 -22.35 5.64 12.31
N ASP A 121 -22.05 4.87 11.27
CA ASP A 121 -22.26 5.28 9.88
C ASP A 121 -23.61 4.78 9.32
N LEU A 122 -24.18 3.70 9.88
CA LEU A 122 -25.45 3.15 9.45
C LEU A 122 -26.64 3.85 10.13
N ASP A 123 -27.64 4.17 9.34
CA ASP A 123 -28.94 4.62 9.80
C ASP A 123 -29.87 3.45 10.14
N ALA A 124 -31.09 3.76 10.58
CA ALA A 124 -32.07 2.74 11.00
C ALA A 124 -32.39 1.73 9.88
N GLU A 125 -32.52 2.22 8.63
CA GLU A 125 -32.78 1.38 7.47
C GLU A 125 -31.59 0.48 7.14
N GLY A 126 -30.36 1.03 7.13
CA GLY A 126 -29.14 0.25 6.93
C GLY A 126 -28.95 -0.85 7.96
N LEU A 127 -29.30 -0.58 9.23
CA LEU A 127 -29.20 -1.58 10.30
C LEU A 127 -30.20 -2.73 10.13
N GLU A 128 -31.44 -2.45 9.72
CA GLU A 128 -32.44 -3.49 9.43
C GLU A 128 -31.99 -4.42 8.28
N VAL A 129 -31.36 -3.87 7.25
CA VAL A 129 -30.82 -4.65 6.13
C VAL A 129 -29.71 -5.59 6.60
N VAL A 130 -28.79 -5.10 7.43
CA VAL A 130 -27.71 -5.91 8.01
C VAL A 130 -28.30 -7.04 8.87
N GLN A 131 -29.27 -6.72 9.74
CA GLN A 131 -29.93 -7.72 10.58
C GLN A 131 -30.57 -8.83 9.74
N ARG A 132 -31.44 -8.47 8.79
CA ARG A 132 -32.14 -9.43 7.92
C ARG A 132 -31.16 -10.29 7.13
N THR A 133 -30.07 -9.69 6.64
CA THR A 133 -29.04 -10.40 5.88
C THR A 133 -28.26 -11.39 6.76
N ALA A 134 -27.90 -10.98 7.97
CA ALA A 134 -27.22 -11.83 8.93
C ALA A 134 -28.09 -13.04 9.34
N GLU A 135 -29.36 -12.81 9.67
CA GLU A 135 -30.34 -13.85 9.99
C GLU A 135 -30.49 -14.85 8.84
N ASN A 136 -30.69 -14.36 7.61
CA ASN A 136 -30.78 -15.22 6.43
C ASN A 136 -29.52 -16.07 6.20
N ARG A 137 -28.34 -15.51 6.46
CA ARG A 137 -27.06 -16.22 6.29
C ARG A 137 -26.88 -17.30 7.37
N ILE A 138 -27.24 -17.01 8.62
CA ILE A 138 -27.21 -17.98 9.72
C ILE A 138 -28.16 -19.15 9.42
N HIS A 139 -29.39 -18.86 9.01
CA HIS A 139 -30.35 -19.91 8.65
C HIS A 139 -29.86 -20.78 7.49
N GLN A 140 -29.24 -20.19 6.48
CA GLN A 140 -28.64 -20.96 5.38
C GLN A 140 -27.51 -21.89 5.84
N LEU A 141 -26.67 -21.42 6.76
CA LEU A 141 -25.58 -22.23 7.31
C LEU A 141 -26.12 -23.40 8.13
N GLN A 142 -27.11 -23.15 9.00
CA GLN A 142 -27.77 -24.21 9.79
C GLN A 142 -28.39 -25.28 8.89
N ARG A 143 -29.04 -24.89 7.79
CA ARG A 143 -29.61 -25.85 6.83
C ARG A 143 -28.54 -26.69 6.12
N LYS A 144 -27.37 -26.11 5.82
CA LYS A 144 -26.25 -26.82 5.21
C LYS A 144 -25.60 -27.79 6.20
N GLU A 145 -25.44 -27.40 7.45
CA GLU A 145 -24.92 -28.25 8.52
C GLU A 145 -25.79 -29.51 8.71
N ILE A 146 -27.12 -29.34 8.78
CA ILE A 146 -28.07 -30.46 8.88
C ILE A 146 -28.03 -31.40 7.66
N GLN A 147 -27.69 -30.88 6.47
CA GLN A 147 -27.56 -31.69 5.25
C GLN A 147 -26.23 -32.43 5.15
N GLN A 148 -25.19 -31.97 5.84
CA GLN A 148 -23.87 -32.59 5.83
C GLN A 148 -23.78 -33.79 6.79
N ASP A 149 -24.62 -33.81 7.83
CA ASP A 149 -24.69 -34.88 8.84
C ASP A 149 -25.64 -36.04 8.46
N ARG A 150 -26.09 -36.12 7.20
CA ARG A 150 -27.05 -37.12 6.71
C ARG A 150 -26.51 -37.93 5.55
#